data_AF-A0A060BXG5-F1
#
_entry.id   AF-A0A060BXG5-F1
#
_cell.length_a   1.000
_cell.length_b   1.000
_cell.length_c   1.000
_cell.angle_alpha   90.00
_cell.angle_beta   90.00
_cell.angle_gamma   90.00
#
_symmetry.space_group_name_H-M   'P 1'
#
loop_
_entity.id
_entity.type
_entity.pdbx_description
1 polymer ?
#
loop_
_entity_poly.entity_id
_entity_poly.type
_entity_poly.pdbx_seq_one_letter_code
_entity_poly.pdbx_strand_id
1 'polypeptide(L)'
;MVQQGRPDRPATEPVSVPAAVAAAAALPDSERAALLEARHGDPFAWLGPHRIDDATVVRVLLPGATAVEVLDAAGHRLAALPREAGSALFAGPVPGLAEFAAYRLRVSWDDG
;
A
#
# COMPACT_ATOMS: atom_id res chain seq x y z
N MET A 1 28.53 18.73 -32.07
CA MET A 1 28.80 17.51 -31.27
C MET A 1 27.69 17.41 -30.23
N VAL A 2 26.77 16.49 -30.46
CA VAL A 2 25.53 16.30 -29.71
C VAL A 2 25.82 15.64 -28.35
N GLN A 3 25.41 16.25 -27.25
CA GLN A 3 25.24 15.55 -25.97
C GLN A 3 23.74 15.32 -25.75
N GLN A 4 23.29 14.29 -26.47
CA GLN A 4 22.23 13.32 -26.18
C GLN A 4 21.34 13.62 -24.96
N GLY A 5 20.04 13.81 -25.22
CA GLY A 5 18.99 13.91 -24.22
C GLY A 5 18.96 12.68 -23.30
N ARG A 6 18.74 12.95 -22.02
CA ARG A 6 18.39 11.95 -21.00
C ARG A 6 17.13 11.21 -21.49
N PRO A 7 17.11 9.87 -21.54
CA PRO A 7 15.88 9.18 -21.88
C PRO A 7 14.85 9.47 -20.78
N ASP A 8 13.76 10.10 -21.17
CA ASP A 8 12.50 10.10 -20.43
C ASP A 8 12.14 8.61 -20.24
N ARG A 9 12.25 8.10 -19.01
CA ARG A 9 11.81 6.72 -18.74
C ARG A 9 10.31 6.71 -19.01
N PRO A 10 9.79 5.77 -19.81
CA PRO A 10 8.35 5.70 -20.04
C PRO A 10 7.67 5.61 -18.67
N ALA A 11 6.70 6.50 -18.45
CA ALA A 11 5.76 6.37 -17.35
C ALA A 11 5.23 4.94 -17.42
N THR A 12 5.57 4.14 -16.42
CA THR A 12 5.10 2.77 -16.29
C THR A 12 3.59 2.82 -16.44
N GLU A 13 3.06 2.25 -17.54
CA GLU A 13 1.63 1.99 -17.65
C GLU A 13 1.20 1.30 -16.35
N PRO A 14 0.04 1.65 -15.78
CA PRO A 14 -0.41 1.01 -14.56
C PRO A 14 -0.50 -0.49 -14.86
N VAL A 15 0.43 -1.27 -14.30
CA VAL A 15 0.33 -2.71 -14.27
C VAL A 15 -1.02 -2.99 -13.62
N SER A 16 -1.98 -3.43 -14.42
CA SER A 16 -3.29 -3.86 -13.94
C SER A 16 -3.02 -4.96 -12.94
N VAL A 17 -3.14 -4.63 -11.66
CA VAL A 17 -3.00 -5.63 -10.63
C VAL A 17 -4.19 -6.56 -10.75
N PRO A 18 -4.00 -7.88 -10.94
CA PRO A 18 -5.12 -8.79 -11.07
C PRO A 18 -6.06 -8.63 -9.88
N ALA A 19 -7.37 -8.55 -10.15
CA ALA A 19 -8.41 -8.38 -9.13
C ALA A 19 -8.32 -9.40 -7.99
N ALA A 20 -7.72 -10.57 -8.24
CA ALA A 20 -7.43 -11.59 -7.23
C ALA A 20 -6.47 -11.10 -6.13
N VAL A 21 -5.45 -10.30 -6.47
CA VAL A 21 -4.51 -9.74 -5.47
C VAL A 21 -5.16 -8.59 -4.70
N ALA A 22 -6.07 -7.83 -5.34
CA ALA A 22 -6.90 -6.86 -4.64
C ALA A 22 -7.89 -7.53 -3.66
N ALA A 23 -8.44 -8.69 -4.04
CA ALA A 23 -9.28 -9.50 -3.15
C ALA A 23 -8.46 -10.13 -2.00
N ALA A 24 -7.25 -10.61 -2.28
CA ALA A 24 -6.35 -11.15 -1.27
C ALA A 24 -5.81 -10.08 -0.31
N ALA A 25 -5.94 -8.80 -0.66
CA ALA A 25 -5.63 -7.70 0.24
C ALA A 25 -6.68 -7.53 1.36
N ALA A 26 -7.90 -8.03 1.17
CA ALA A 26 -8.96 -7.94 2.17
C ALA A 26 -8.69 -8.83 3.39
N LEU A 27 -8.97 -8.29 4.57
CA LEU A 27 -8.88 -9.01 5.84
C LEU A 27 -10.17 -9.82 6.10
N PRO A 28 -10.10 -11.02 6.71
CA PRO A 28 -11.28 -11.67 7.24
C PRO A 28 -12.01 -10.74 8.23
N ASP A 29 -13.34 -10.78 8.24
CA ASP A 29 -14.15 -9.83 9.03
C ASP A 29 -13.81 -9.84 10.53
N SER A 30 -13.47 -11.00 11.11
CA SER A 30 -13.07 -11.14 12.51
C SER A 30 -11.77 -10.40 12.82
N GLU A 31 -10.77 -10.57 11.96
CA GLU A 31 -9.45 -9.95 12.09
C GLU A 31 -9.56 -8.44 11.91
N ARG A 32 -10.34 -8.02 10.90
CA ARG A 32 -10.65 -6.61 10.65
C ARG A 32 -11.31 -5.96 11.87
N ALA A 33 -12.36 -6.58 12.43
CA ALA A 33 -13.05 -6.05 13.61
C ALA A 33 -12.11 -5.97 14.82
N ALA A 34 -11.32 -7.00 15.08
CA ALA A 34 -10.35 -7.01 16.17
C ALA A 34 -9.26 -5.94 16.02
N LEU A 35 -8.81 -5.66 14.79
CA LEU A 35 -7.87 -4.58 14.50
C LEU A 35 -8.50 -3.19 14.72
N LEU A 36 -9.70 -2.97 14.18
CA LEU A 36 -10.42 -1.70 14.31
C LEU A 36 -10.77 -1.36 15.76
N GLU A 37 -11.04 -2.37 16.58
CA GLU A 37 -11.35 -2.23 18.01
C GLU A 37 -10.11 -2.26 18.91
N ALA A 38 -8.90 -2.37 18.33
CA ALA A 38 -7.63 -2.49 19.06
C ALA A 38 -7.59 -3.68 20.05
N ARG A 39 -8.27 -4.79 19.72
CA ARG A 39 -8.32 -6.02 20.51
C ARG A 39 -7.48 -7.16 19.94
N HIS A 40 -6.88 -6.97 18.77
CA HIS A 40 -6.10 -8.00 18.11
C HIS A 40 -4.80 -8.29 18.88
N GLY A 41 -4.53 -9.55 19.21
CA GLY A 41 -3.34 -9.95 19.99
C GLY A 41 -2.02 -9.85 19.22
N ASP A 42 -2.07 -9.95 17.90
CA ASP A 42 -0.91 -9.82 17.00
C ASP A 42 -1.23 -8.96 15.76
N PRO A 43 -1.30 -7.62 15.89
CA PRO A 43 -1.73 -6.77 14.77
C PRO A 43 -0.78 -6.81 13.57
N PHE A 44 0.50 -7.13 13.76
CA PHE A 44 1.50 -7.16 12.69
C PHE A 44 1.48 -8.47 11.89
N ALA A 45 0.75 -9.50 12.34
CA ALA A 45 0.37 -10.62 11.49
C ALA A 45 -0.43 -10.17 10.25
N TRP A 46 -1.04 -8.98 10.30
CA TRP A 46 -1.88 -8.44 9.23
C TRP A 46 -1.42 -7.07 8.70
N LEU A 47 -0.93 -6.19 9.59
CA LEU A 47 -0.46 -4.85 9.22
C LEU A 47 0.98 -4.88 8.68
N GLY A 48 1.29 -3.91 7.83
CA GLY A 48 2.58 -3.80 7.15
C GLY A 48 2.62 -4.52 5.80
N PRO A 49 3.82 -4.72 5.23
CA PRO A 49 4.01 -5.45 3.97
C PRO A 49 3.91 -6.95 4.20
N HIS A 50 3.13 -7.64 3.37
CA HIS A 50 2.97 -9.09 3.36
C HIS A 50 3.06 -9.62 1.94
N ARG A 51 3.83 -10.69 1.73
CA ARG A 51 3.92 -11.36 0.42
C ARG A 51 2.70 -12.24 0.22
N ILE A 52 1.98 -12.03 -0.88
CA ILE A 52 0.88 -12.88 -1.33
C ILE A 52 1.13 -13.22 -2.78
N ASP A 53 1.40 -14.50 -3.05
CA ASP A 53 1.89 -14.99 -4.33
C ASP A 53 3.11 -14.15 -4.81
N ASP A 54 2.97 -13.49 -5.96
CA ASP A 54 4.00 -12.68 -6.57
C ASP A 54 3.92 -11.18 -6.23
N ALA A 55 2.98 -10.79 -5.37
CA ALA A 55 2.74 -9.40 -5.01
C ALA A 55 3.01 -9.12 -3.53
N THR A 56 3.49 -7.91 -3.24
CA THR A 56 3.55 -7.39 -1.88
C THR A 56 2.29 -6.59 -1.63
N VAL A 57 1.49 -6.99 -0.65
CA VAL A 57 0.32 -6.23 -0.18
C VAL A 57 0.72 -5.46 1.06
N VAL A 58 0.44 -4.16 1.06
CA VAL A 58 0.62 -3.30 2.24
C VAL A 58 -0.74 -3.02 2.84
N ARG A 59 -0.86 -3.23 4.15
CA ARG A 59 -2.05 -2.90 4.95
C ARG A 59 -1.70 -1.95 6.07
N VAL A 60 -2.49 -0.89 6.22
CA VAL A 60 -2.26 0.13 7.26
C VAL A 60 -3.58 0.56 7.88
N LEU A 61 -3.60 0.69 9.20
CA LEU A 61 -4.72 1.20 9.97
C LEU A 61 -4.40 2.64 10.39
N LEU A 62 -5.07 3.61 9.77
CA LEU A 62 -4.81 5.04 9.96
C LEU A 62 -6.12 5.81 10.18
N PRO A 63 -6.64 5.86 11.42
CA PRO A 63 -7.82 6.64 11.76
C PRO A 63 -7.65 8.13 11.39
N GLY A 64 -8.68 8.71 10.77
CA GLY A 64 -8.69 10.12 10.34
C GLY A 64 -7.91 10.41 9.06
N ALA A 65 -7.15 9.46 8.49
CA ALA A 65 -6.52 9.66 7.20
C ALA A 65 -7.55 9.64 6.07
N THR A 66 -7.31 10.47 5.05
CA THR A 66 -8.15 10.55 3.84
C THR A 66 -7.50 9.93 2.62
N ALA A 67 -6.17 9.88 2.58
CA ALA A 67 -5.43 9.19 1.54
C ALA A 67 -4.11 8.63 2.06
N VAL A 68 -3.65 7.54 1.43
CA VAL A 68 -2.36 6.91 1.71
C VAL A 68 -1.67 6.53 0.39
N GLU A 69 -0.44 6.98 0.23
CA GLU A 69 0.46 6.56 -0.84
C GLU A 69 1.67 5.82 -0.25
N VAL A 70 2.11 4.76 -0.93
CA VAL A 70 3.36 4.06 -0.64
C VAL A 70 4.45 4.59 -1.55
N LEU A 71 5.57 4.98 -0.96
CA LEU A 71 6.75 5.51 -1.65
C LEU A 71 7.94 4.57 -1.46
N ASP A 72 8.83 4.48 -2.44
CA ASP A 72 10.13 3.83 -2.28
C ASP A 72 11.05 4.63 -1.32
N ALA A 73 12.22 4.08 -1.00
CA ALA A 73 13.19 4.74 -0.13
C ALA A 73 13.68 6.10 -0.66
N ALA A 74 13.63 6.32 -1.99
CA ALA A 74 14.00 7.56 -2.65
C ALA A 74 12.84 8.58 -2.72
N GLY A 75 11.63 8.20 -2.29
CA GLY A 75 10.45 9.05 -2.27
C GLY A 75 9.60 9.00 -3.54
N HIS A 76 9.90 8.11 -4.49
CA HIS A 76 9.04 7.90 -5.66
C HIS A 76 7.80 7.12 -5.27
N ARG A 77 6.64 7.52 -5.79
CA ARG A 77 5.39 6.82 -5.53
C ARG A 77 5.36 5.46 -6.23
N LEU A 78 5.09 4.42 -5.44
CA LEU A 78 4.87 3.05 -5.90
C LEU A 78 3.38 2.75 -6.09
N ALA A 79 2.53 3.13 -5.14
CA ALA A 79 1.09 2.86 -5.19
C ALA A 79 0.30 3.85 -4.32
N ALA A 80 -0.99 4.01 -4.62
CA ALA A 80 -1.98 4.55 -3.69
C ALA A 80 -2.75 3.38 -3.08
N LEU A 81 -2.99 3.39 -1.76
CA LEU A 81 -3.73 2.34 -1.08
C LEU A 81 -5.21 2.71 -1.05
N PRO A 82 -6.11 1.89 -1.64
CA PRO A 82 -7.54 2.04 -1.47
C PRO A 82 -7.93 1.98 0.00
N ARG A 83 -8.84 2.87 0.41
CA ARG A 83 -9.50 2.79 1.71
C ARG A 83 -10.58 1.71 1.65
N GLU A 84 -10.60 0.82 2.64
CA GLU A 84 -11.73 -0.07 2.82
C GLU A 84 -12.97 0.73 3.22
N ALA A 85 -14.09 0.46 2.56
CA ALA A 85 -15.31 1.24 2.75
C ALA A 85 -15.76 1.22 4.22
N GLY A 86 -15.99 2.41 4.78
CA GLY A 86 -16.49 2.56 6.15
C GLY A 86 -15.48 2.26 7.26
N SER A 87 -14.18 2.11 6.97
CA SER A 87 -13.18 1.77 7.99
C SER A 87 -11.94 2.67 7.95
N ALA A 88 -11.10 2.62 8.98
CA ALA A 88 -9.81 3.32 9.02
C ALA A 88 -8.68 2.54 8.32
N LEU A 89 -9.01 1.46 7.60
CA LEU A 89 -8.05 0.55 7.01
C LEU A 89 -7.81 0.88 5.54
N PHE A 90 -6.54 0.87 5.14
CA PHE A 90 -6.12 1.02 3.75
C PHE A 90 -5.29 -0.20 3.38
N ALA A 91 -5.61 -0.82 2.24
CA ALA A 91 -4.98 -2.06 1.84
C ALA A 91 -4.86 -2.16 0.33
N GLY A 92 -3.70 -2.60 -0.14
CA GLY A 92 -3.53 -2.85 -1.57
C GLY A 92 -2.16 -3.38 -1.96
N PRO A 93 -2.08 -3.96 -3.16
CA PRO A 93 -0.81 -4.35 -3.75
C PRO A 93 0.09 -3.15 -4.04
N VAL A 94 1.39 -3.34 -3.84
CA VAL A 94 2.43 -2.36 -4.14
C VAL A 94 3.43 -2.97 -5.12
N PRO A 95 3.21 -2.80 -6.44
CA PRO A 95 4.15 -3.27 -7.45
C PRO A 95 5.55 -2.68 -7.24
N GLY A 96 6.59 -3.50 -7.40
CA GLY A 96 7.98 -3.07 -7.25
C GLY A 96 8.47 -2.93 -5.81
N LEU A 97 7.61 -3.13 -4.79
CA LEU A 97 8.06 -3.25 -3.41
C LEU A 97 8.54 -4.67 -3.12
N ALA A 98 9.85 -4.85 -2.97
CA ALA A 98 10.41 -6.11 -2.50
C ALA A 98 10.12 -6.31 -1.00
N GLU A 99 10.02 -7.57 -0.56
CA GLU A 99 9.57 -7.97 0.78
C GLU A 99 10.29 -7.24 1.94
N PHE A 100 11.61 -7.04 1.82
CA PHE A 100 12.42 -6.39 2.84
C PHE A 100 12.93 -5.00 2.43
N ALA A 101 12.35 -4.41 1.38
CA ALA A 101 12.76 -3.08 0.94
C ALA A 101 12.22 -2.00 1.88
N ALA A 102 13.06 -1.01 2.17
CA ALA A 102 12.63 0.19 2.87
C ALA A 102 11.61 0.96 2.00
N TYR A 103 10.52 1.36 2.62
CA TYR A 103 9.47 2.18 2.01
C TYR A 103 8.99 3.25 2.98
N ARG A 104 8.25 4.23 2.47
CA ARG A 104 7.64 5.29 3.26
C ARG A 104 6.17 5.39 2.93
N LEU A 105 5.39 5.91 3.88
CA LEU A 105 4.00 6.29 3.64
C LEU A 105 3.92 7.81 3.50
N ARG A 106 3.23 8.28 2.47
CA ARG A 106 2.69 9.64 2.46
C ARG A 106 1.22 9.54 2.81
N VAL A 107 0.83 10.23 3.86
CA VAL A 107 -0.53 10.19 4.39
C VAL A 107 -1.09 11.60 4.35
N SER A 108 -2.36 11.72 3.95
CA SER A 108 -3.12 12.96 3.97
C SER A 108 -4.18 12.89 5.05
N TRP A 109 -4.37 13.99 5.76
CA TRP A 109 -5.42 14.19 6.76
C TRP A 109 -6.18 15.47 6.42
N ASP A 110 -7.45 15.55 6.81
CA ASP A 110 -8.28 16.74 6.55
C ASP A 110 -7.81 17.99 7.33
N ASP A 111 -7.02 17.81 8.39
CA ASP A 111 -6.58 18.89 9.28
C ASP A 111 -5.18 19.46 9.01
N GLY A 112 -4.47 19.00 7.96
CA GLY A 112 -3.19 19.58 7.51
C GLY A 112 -1.98 19.35 8.43
#